data_AF-A0A0Q8EGM5-F1
#
_entry.id   AF-A0A0Q8EGM5-F1
#
_cell.length_a   1.000
_cell.length_b   1.000
_cell.length_c   1.000
_cell.angle_alpha   90.00
_cell.angle_beta   90.00
_cell.angle_gamma   90.00
#
_symmetry.space_group_name_H-M   'P 1'
#
loop_
_entity.id
_entity.type
_entity.pdbx_description
1 polymer ?
#
loop_
_entity_poly.entity_id
_entity_poly.type
_entity_poly.pdbx_seq_one_letter_code
_entity_poly.pdbx_strand_id
1 'polypeptide(L)'
;MPKKHKAWIHVGMAGAADAIEPALAHHHEALVELGVASVAQTPAESFRAAVELTRSHKAWGLKRSDVEGQWTRMVRRAQKSRADLVFSQPLLATATADQIALLIDALASHQVHVVVTTGLDDEADVVTRWSAAVRKPERLHVIETDGMDPAHVWKAFGKVVGFGTASLRLDAVPQAAPAVQSLPEAMRELEKLARRNASLEVRLEELDRRRRKLKRKLGKLDEVA
;
A
#
# COMPACT_ATOMS: atom_id res chain seq x y z
N MET A 1 11.50 -5.10 -30.34
CA MET A 1 10.94 -5.81 -29.17
C MET A 1 9.79 -4.99 -28.62
N PRO A 2 8.64 -5.59 -28.26
CA PRO A 2 7.54 -4.85 -27.66
C PRO A 2 7.99 -4.19 -26.36
N LYS A 3 7.55 -2.95 -26.11
CA LYS A 3 7.90 -2.19 -24.91
C LYS A 3 7.32 -2.92 -23.69
N LYS A 4 8.19 -3.25 -22.74
CA LYS A 4 7.80 -3.89 -21.48
C LYS A 4 6.99 -2.90 -20.63
N HIS A 5 5.85 -3.34 -20.08
CA HIS A 5 5.09 -2.55 -19.10
C HIS A 5 5.97 -2.19 -17.90
N LYS A 6 5.71 -1.03 -17.31
CA LYS A 6 6.41 -0.56 -16.11
C LYS A 6 5.71 -1.03 -14.86
N ALA A 7 6.46 -1.22 -13.78
CA ALA A 7 5.91 -1.39 -12.44
C ALA A 7 6.53 -0.33 -11.54
N TRP A 8 5.70 0.53 -10.97
CA TRP A 8 6.08 1.66 -10.13
C TRP A 8 5.87 1.30 -8.67
N ILE A 9 6.95 1.25 -7.90
CA ILE A 9 6.92 1.04 -6.45
C ILE A 9 7.13 2.38 -5.77
N HIS A 10 6.12 2.85 -5.08
CA HIS A 10 6.19 4.04 -4.26
C HIS A 10 6.55 3.68 -2.81
N VAL A 11 7.63 4.29 -2.34
CA VAL A 11 8.18 4.15 -1.00
C VAL A 11 8.06 5.51 -0.33
N GLY A 12 7.02 5.67 0.49
CA GLY A 12 6.73 6.94 1.14
C GLY A 12 7.35 7.05 2.52
N MET A 13 8.04 8.15 2.78
CA MET A 13 8.27 8.62 4.15
C MET A 13 6.97 9.23 4.69
N ALA A 14 6.80 9.21 6.02
CA ALA A 14 5.61 9.76 6.67
C ALA A 14 5.46 11.25 6.33
N GLY A 15 4.23 11.69 6.00
CA GLY A 15 3.96 13.07 5.61
C GLY A 15 2.91 13.21 4.51
N ALA A 16 3.01 14.27 3.71
CA ALA A 16 2.01 14.58 2.68
C ALA A 16 1.83 13.47 1.63
N ALA A 17 2.83 12.61 1.45
CA ALA A 17 2.78 11.44 0.57
C ALA A 17 1.89 10.30 1.07
N ASP A 18 1.47 10.30 2.34
CA ASP A 18 0.55 9.30 2.90
C ASP A 18 -0.80 9.27 2.17
N ALA A 19 -1.15 10.36 1.46
CA ALA A 19 -2.34 10.43 0.62
C ALA A 19 -2.27 9.57 -0.66
N ILE A 20 -1.06 9.18 -1.14
CA ILE A 20 -0.90 8.46 -2.42
C ILE A 20 -1.54 7.07 -2.37
N GLU A 21 -1.31 6.34 -1.29
CA GLU A 21 -1.81 4.96 -1.11
C GLU A 21 -3.36 4.88 -1.15
N PRO A 22 -4.11 5.63 -0.32
CA PRO A 22 -5.57 5.59 -0.38
C PRO A 22 -6.12 6.18 -1.68
N ALA A 23 -5.44 7.15 -2.29
CA ALA A 23 -5.85 7.70 -3.58
C ALA A 23 -5.75 6.66 -4.70
N LEU A 24 -4.67 5.88 -4.76
CA LEU A 24 -4.51 4.78 -5.72
C LEU A 24 -5.59 3.72 -5.56
N ALA A 25 -5.91 3.34 -4.33
CA ALA A 25 -6.95 2.36 -4.04
C ALA A 25 -8.35 2.88 -4.41
N HIS A 26 -8.66 4.13 -4.04
CA HIS A 26 -9.94 4.75 -4.33
C HIS A 26 -10.18 4.90 -5.85
N HIS A 27 -9.16 5.35 -6.59
CA HIS A 27 -9.25 5.64 -8.03
C HIS A 27 -8.89 4.44 -8.93
N HIS A 28 -8.87 3.22 -8.40
CA HIS A 28 -8.31 2.06 -9.12
C HIS A 28 -8.98 1.76 -10.47
N GLU A 29 -10.31 1.94 -10.60
CA GLU A 29 -11.01 1.73 -11.86
C GLU A 29 -10.62 2.79 -12.91
N ALA A 30 -10.66 4.07 -12.53
CA ALA A 30 -10.30 5.18 -13.40
C ALA A 30 -8.82 5.14 -13.83
N LEU A 31 -7.92 4.69 -12.95
CA LEU A 31 -6.50 4.52 -13.29
C LEU A 31 -6.32 3.48 -14.42
N VAL A 32 -7.10 2.39 -14.43
CA VAL A 32 -7.00 1.35 -15.46
C VAL A 32 -7.36 1.91 -16.83
N GLU A 33 -8.35 2.80 -16.90
CA GLU A 33 -8.69 3.52 -18.14
C GLU A 33 -7.56 4.43 -18.63
N LEU A 34 -6.72 4.92 -17.71
CA LEU A 34 -5.50 5.70 -18.01
C LEU A 34 -4.27 4.82 -18.30
N GLY A 35 -4.44 3.49 -18.37
CA GLY A 35 -3.35 2.55 -18.65
C GLY A 35 -2.44 2.24 -17.46
N VAL A 36 -2.91 2.49 -16.23
CA VAL A 36 -2.19 2.18 -14.98
C VAL A 36 -3.09 1.36 -14.05
N ALA A 37 -2.63 0.24 -13.51
CA ALA A 37 -3.37 -0.56 -12.54
C ALA A 37 -2.74 -0.47 -11.15
N SER A 38 -3.52 -0.01 -10.18
CA SER A 38 -3.14 -0.16 -8.77
C SER A 38 -3.10 -1.63 -8.39
N VAL A 39 -1.99 -2.08 -7.82
CA VAL A 39 -1.81 -3.48 -7.42
C VAL A 39 -2.74 -3.83 -6.25
N ALA A 40 -2.87 -2.90 -5.28
CA ALA A 40 -3.82 -2.99 -4.18
C ALA A 40 -5.11 -2.25 -4.55
N GLN A 41 -6.26 -2.88 -4.29
CA GLN A 41 -7.57 -2.27 -4.49
C GLN A 41 -8.11 -1.62 -3.21
N THR A 42 -7.48 -1.91 -2.06
CA THR A 42 -7.83 -1.30 -0.77
C THR A 42 -6.57 -1.04 0.06
N PRO A 43 -6.63 -0.09 1.01
CA PRO A 43 -5.55 0.11 1.98
C PRO A 43 -5.23 -1.11 2.85
N ALA A 44 -6.23 -1.93 3.16
CA ALA A 44 -6.01 -3.16 3.89
C ALA A 44 -5.16 -4.17 3.10
N GLU A 45 -5.34 -4.23 1.78
CA GLU A 45 -4.53 -5.09 0.90
C GLU A 45 -3.08 -4.62 0.83
N SER A 46 -2.85 -3.32 0.61
CA SER A 46 -1.50 -2.75 0.53
C SER A 46 -0.73 -2.94 1.84
N PHE A 47 -1.40 -2.69 2.97
CA PHE A 47 -0.85 -2.90 4.31
C PHE A 47 -0.44 -4.35 4.54
N ARG A 48 -1.35 -5.32 4.32
CA ARG A 48 -1.05 -6.74 4.57
C ARG A 48 0.09 -7.25 3.70
N ALA A 49 0.18 -6.80 2.45
CA ALA A 49 1.27 -7.17 1.57
C ALA A 49 2.61 -6.60 2.05
N ALA A 50 2.67 -5.35 2.53
CA ALA A 50 3.92 -4.86 3.11
C ALA A 50 4.27 -5.52 4.44
N VAL A 51 3.29 -5.87 5.27
CA VAL A 51 3.52 -6.66 6.50
C VAL A 51 4.08 -8.05 6.15
N GLU A 52 3.57 -8.68 5.10
CA GLU A 52 4.14 -9.92 4.55
C GLU A 52 5.61 -9.73 4.14
N LEU A 53 5.87 -8.75 3.27
CA LEU A 53 7.18 -8.48 2.68
C LEU A 53 8.22 -8.10 3.74
N THR A 54 7.86 -7.23 4.67
CA THR A 54 8.72 -6.80 5.79
C THR A 54 8.81 -7.85 6.91
N ARG A 55 8.07 -8.96 6.79
CA ARG A 55 7.98 -10.05 7.79
C ARG A 55 7.57 -9.55 9.19
N SER A 56 6.81 -8.47 9.26
CA SER A 56 6.50 -7.74 10.50
C SER A 56 5.18 -8.16 11.17
N HIS A 57 4.51 -9.22 10.68
CA HIS A 57 3.18 -9.64 11.18
C HIS A 57 3.04 -9.71 12.71
N LYS A 58 4.06 -10.21 13.43
CA LYS A 58 4.04 -10.26 14.90
C LYS A 58 3.98 -8.88 15.55
N ALA A 59 4.71 -7.90 15.01
CA ALA A 59 4.70 -6.52 15.50
C ALA A 59 3.32 -5.86 15.33
N TRP A 60 2.54 -6.34 14.36
CA TRP A 60 1.18 -5.88 14.06
C TRP A 60 0.09 -6.77 14.68
N GLY A 61 0.44 -7.72 15.55
CA GLY A 61 -0.53 -8.64 16.17
C GLY A 61 -1.21 -9.61 15.19
N LEU A 62 -0.70 -9.73 13.96
CA LEU A 62 -1.26 -10.56 12.90
C LEU A 62 -0.63 -11.97 12.92
N LYS A 63 -1.42 -12.97 12.52
CA LYS A 63 -0.88 -14.31 12.27
C LYS A 63 -0.21 -14.31 10.91
N ARG A 64 0.80 -15.17 10.74
CA ARG A 64 1.44 -15.40 9.43
C ARG A 64 0.40 -15.74 8.35
N SER A 65 -0.59 -16.57 8.68
CA SER A 65 -1.67 -16.96 7.76
C SER A 65 -2.53 -15.78 7.27
N ASP A 66 -2.53 -14.66 7.98
CA ASP A 66 -3.36 -13.50 7.61
C ASP A 66 -2.72 -12.70 6.46
N VAL A 67 -1.39 -12.80 6.31
CA VAL A 67 -0.58 -12.01 5.37
C VAL A 67 0.13 -12.86 4.32
N GLU A 68 0.27 -14.17 4.51
CA GLU A 68 1.01 -15.03 3.59
C GLU A 68 0.36 -15.09 2.19
N GLY A 69 1.18 -14.88 1.16
CA GLY A 69 0.82 -14.90 -0.26
C GLY A 69 0.01 -13.69 -0.73
N GLN A 70 -0.12 -12.63 0.06
CA GLN A 70 -0.86 -11.42 -0.35
C GLN A 70 -0.20 -10.76 -1.55
N TRP A 71 1.11 -10.50 -1.47
CA TRP A 71 1.84 -9.82 -2.54
C TRP A 71 1.71 -10.52 -3.89
N THR A 72 2.04 -11.81 -3.95
CA THR A 72 1.98 -12.60 -5.20
C THR A 72 0.56 -12.67 -5.77
N ARG A 73 -0.47 -12.81 -4.92
CA ARG A 73 -1.88 -12.81 -5.38
C ARG A 73 -2.28 -11.48 -6.00
N MET A 74 -1.94 -10.37 -5.36
CA MET A 74 -2.25 -9.04 -5.87
C MET A 74 -1.52 -8.75 -7.18
N VAL A 75 -0.22 -9.06 -7.27
CA VAL A 75 0.55 -8.87 -8.50
C VAL A 75 -0.03 -9.70 -9.65
N ARG A 76 -0.35 -10.98 -9.44
CA ARG A 76 -0.98 -11.83 -10.47
C ARG A 76 -2.33 -11.31 -10.92
N ARG A 77 -3.13 -10.74 -10.01
CA ARG A 77 -4.41 -10.11 -10.35
C ARG A 77 -4.18 -8.85 -11.18
N ALA A 78 -3.29 -7.98 -10.74
CA ALA A 78 -3.00 -6.71 -11.40
C ALA A 78 -2.42 -6.92 -12.81
N GLN A 79 -1.55 -7.92 -13.01
CA GLN A 79 -0.98 -8.27 -14.32
C GLN A 79 -2.03 -8.60 -15.39
N LYS A 80 -3.25 -9.00 -15.01
CA LYS A 80 -4.34 -9.27 -15.96
C LYS A 80 -4.86 -8.01 -16.65
N SER A 81 -4.62 -6.82 -16.10
CA SER A 81 -5.02 -5.54 -16.70
C SER A 81 -4.24 -5.22 -17.98
N ARG A 82 -3.05 -5.82 -18.16
CA ARG A 82 -2.10 -5.48 -19.24
C ARG A 82 -1.79 -3.97 -19.29
N ALA A 83 -1.71 -3.36 -18.11
CA ALA A 83 -1.39 -1.96 -17.89
C ALA A 83 -0.04 -1.82 -17.16
N ASP A 84 0.48 -0.60 -17.07
CA ASP A 84 1.57 -0.33 -16.13
C ASP A 84 1.06 -0.54 -14.70
N LEU A 85 1.89 -1.08 -13.80
CA LEU A 85 1.48 -1.36 -12.42
C LEU A 85 1.95 -0.26 -11.48
N VAL A 86 1.17 0.03 -10.45
CA VAL A 86 1.58 0.94 -9.37
C VAL A 86 1.24 0.35 -8.01
N PHE A 87 2.17 0.42 -7.08
CA PHE A 87 1.99 -0.02 -5.69
C PHE A 87 2.61 1.01 -4.75
N SER A 88 1.88 1.42 -3.73
CA SER A 88 2.34 2.40 -2.73
C SER A 88 2.15 1.82 -1.34
N GLN A 89 3.19 1.87 -0.51
CA GLN A 89 3.07 1.53 0.90
C GLN A 89 4.26 2.08 1.71
N PRO A 90 4.04 3.03 2.64
CA PRO A 90 5.09 3.59 3.50
C PRO A 90 5.95 2.58 4.26
N LEU A 91 5.38 1.43 4.68
CA LEU A 91 6.15 0.40 5.41
C LEU A 91 7.35 -0.15 4.60
N LEU A 92 7.35 0.01 3.28
CA LEU A 92 8.46 -0.36 2.41
C LEU A 92 9.73 0.46 2.64
N ALA A 93 9.64 1.62 3.28
CA ALA A 93 10.83 2.42 3.65
C ALA A 93 11.78 1.62 4.57
N THR A 94 11.21 0.73 5.39
CA THR A 94 11.95 -0.14 6.32
C THR A 94 12.43 -1.46 5.70
N ALA A 95 12.12 -1.72 4.43
CA ALA A 95 12.47 -2.99 3.80
C ALA A 95 13.99 -3.16 3.66
N THR A 96 14.46 -4.35 4.03
CA THR A 96 15.85 -4.79 3.82
C THR A 96 16.10 -5.17 2.36
N ALA A 97 17.37 -5.26 1.95
CA ALA A 97 17.74 -5.62 0.58
C ALA A 97 17.11 -6.96 0.12
N ASP A 98 17.11 -7.99 0.96
CA ASP A 98 16.50 -9.28 0.65
C ASP A 98 14.98 -9.18 0.46
N GLN A 99 14.32 -8.36 1.28
CA GLN A 99 12.88 -8.14 1.19
C GLN A 99 12.51 -7.36 -0.08
N ILE A 100 13.33 -6.38 -0.47
CA ILE A 100 13.19 -5.64 -1.71
C ILE A 100 13.39 -6.59 -2.92
N ALA A 101 14.40 -7.45 -2.87
CA ALA A 101 14.65 -8.43 -3.92
C ALA A 101 13.44 -9.37 -4.12
N LEU A 102 12.85 -9.88 -3.03
CA LEU A 102 11.63 -10.69 -3.06
C LEU A 102 10.43 -9.93 -3.65
N LEU A 103 10.28 -8.65 -3.32
CA LEU A 103 9.23 -7.81 -3.88
C LEU A 103 9.38 -7.71 -5.41
N ILE A 104 10.59 -7.37 -5.87
CA ILE A 104 10.92 -7.14 -7.28
C ILE A 104 10.83 -8.42 -8.11
N ASP A 105 11.18 -9.58 -7.53
CA ASP A 105 11.11 -10.87 -8.22
C ASP A 105 9.69 -11.19 -8.74
N ALA A 106 8.66 -10.89 -7.94
CA ALA A 106 7.27 -11.05 -8.37
C ALA A 106 6.90 -10.17 -9.59
N LEU A 107 7.68 -9.12 -9.85
CA LEU A 107 7.53 -8.16 -10.94
C LEU A 107 8.54 -8.41 -12.08
N ALA A 108 9.15 -9.58 -12.16
CA ALA A 108 10.14 -9.92 -13.20
C ALA A 108 9.64 -9.69 -14.64
N SER A 109 8.32 -9.74 -14.87
CA SER A 109 7.66 -9.45 -16.16
C SER A 109 7.51 -7.96 -16.47
N HIS A 110 7.92 -7.05 -15.57
CA HIS A 110 7.83 -5.59 -15.71
C HIS A 110 9.20 -4.90 -15.69
N GLN A 111 9.25 -3.67 -16.18
CA GLN A 111 10.36 -2.76 -15.93
C GLN A 111 10.11 -2.04 -14.61
N VAL A 112 10.79 -2.44 -13.54
CA VAL A 112 10.59 -1.84 -12.22
C VAL A 112 11.22 -0.45 -12.16
N HIS A 113 10.40 0.50 -11.72
CA HIS A 113 10.75 1.86 -11.33
C HIS A 113 10.38 2.05 -9.86
N VAL A 114 11.15 2.87 -9.16
CA VAL A 114 10.91 3.19 -7.75
C VAL A 114 10.75 4.70 -7.62
N VAL A 115 9.72 5.12 -6.90
CA VAL A 115 9.49 6.51 -6.50
C VAL A 115 9.66 6.58 -4.99
N VAL A 116 10.61 7.36 -4.51
CA VAL A 116 10.79 7.66 -3.09
C VAL A 116 10.25 9.07 -2.86
N THR A 117 9.28 9.24 -1.97
CA THR A 117 8.89 10.57 -1.50
C THR A 117 9.61 10.85 -0.19
N THR A 118 10.32 11.98 -0.14
CA THR A 118 11.06 12.42 1.06
C THR A 118 10.13 12.93 2.14
N GLY A 119 10.63 13.01 3.38
CA GLY A 119 9.88 13.52 4.52
C GLY A 119 10.69 14.53 5.34
N LEU A 120 10.44 14.54 6.65
CA LEU A 120 11.15 15.39 7.63
C LEU A 120 12.47 14.75 8.13
N ASP A 121 12.71 13.48 7.81
CA ASP A 121 13.81 12.66 8.34
C ASP A 121 14.88 12.37 7.27
N ASP A 122 16.07 11.92 7.69
CA ASP A 122 17.14 11.48 6.77
C ASP A 122 16.73 10.21 5.99
N GLU A 123 16.48 10.38 4.69
CA GLU A 123 16.10 9.30 3.76
C GLU A 123 17.27 8.74 2.94
N ALA A 124 18.51 9.17 3.18
CA ALA A 124 19.66 8.76 2.37
C ALA A 124 19.82 7.23 2.32
N ASP A 125 19.60 6.56 3.45
CA ASP A 125 19.65 5.09 3.55
C ASP A 125 18.55 4.42 2.73
N VAL A 126 17.33 4.99 2.73
CA VAL A 126 16.19 4.47 1.96
C VAL A 126 16.47 4.60 0.47
N VAL A 127 16.90 5.79 0.03
CA VAL A 127 17.27 6.06 -1.36
C VAL A 127 18.39 5.12 -1.80
N THR A 128 19.42 4.92 -0.97
CA THR A 128 20.55 4.03 -1.28
C THR A 128 20.08 2.57 -1.44
N ARG A 129 19.29 2.04 -0.50
CA ARG A 129 18.79 0.65 -0.59
C ARG A 129 17.95 0.43 -1.85
N TRP A 130 17.05 1.36 -2.16
CA TRP A 130 16.15 1.23 -3.30
C TRP A 130 16.83 1.52 -4.65
N SER A 131 17.84 2.39 -4.67
CA SER A 131 18.71 2.61 -5.82
C SER A 131 19.43 1.32 -6.23
N ALA A 132 19.99 0.60 -5.25
CA ALA A 132 20.68 -0.68 -5.50
C ALA A 132 19.74 -1.78 -6.06
N ALA A 133 18.44 -1.66 -5.78
CA ALA A 133 17.45 -2.62 -6.24
C ALA A 133 16.98 -2.40 -7.68
N VAL A 134 17.13 -1.19 -8.21
CA VAL A 134 16.80 -0.90 -9.61
C VAL A 134 18.01 -1.11 -10.51
N ARG A 135 17.80 -1.72 -11.69
CA ARG A 135 18.91 -2.05 -12.60
C ARG A 135 19.62 -0.84 -13.22
N LYS A 136 18.98 0.33 -13.22
CA LYS A 136 19.50 1.53 -13.86
C LYS A 136 19.13 2.79 -13.05
N PRO A 137 20.02 3.78 -12.92
CA PRO A 137 19.76 4.98 -12.13
C PRO A 137 18.50 5.75 -12.54
N GLU A 138 18.20 5.84 -13.84
CA GLU A 138 17.00 6.54 -14.35
C GLU A 138 15.66 5.90 -13.95
N ARG A 139 15.70 4.79 -13.21
CA ARG A 139 14.52 4.09 -12.70
C ARG A 139 14.19 4.44 -11.25
N LEU A 140 15.07 5.14 -10.57
CA LEU A 140 14.81 5.73 -9.27
C LEU A 140 14.38 7.19 -9.46
N HIS A 141 13.28 7.57 -8.82
CA HIS A 141 12.75 8.92 -8.83
C HIS A 141 12.59 9.37 -7.39
N VAL A 142 13.05 10.57 -7.07
CA VAL A 142 12.87 11.17 -5.75
C VAL A 142 11.94 12.36 -5.91
N ILE A 143 10.93 12.44 -5.05
CA ILE A 143 10.01 13.57 -4.95
C ILE A 143 10.21 14.19 -3.58
N GLU A 144 10.70 15.41 -3.53
CA GLU A 144 10.80 16.15 -2.28
C GLU A 144 9.41 16.60 -1.84
N THR A 145 8.96 16.22 -0.64
CA THR A 145 7.58 16.54 -0.18
C THR A 145 7.49 17.44 1.05
N ASP A 146 8.63 17.85 1.61
CA ASP A 146 8.63 18.75 2.76
C ASP A 146 7.88 20.06 2.45
N GLY A 147 6.98 20.44 3.35
CA GLY A 147 6.10 21.59 3.19
C GLY A 147 5.08 21.52 2.04
N MET A 148 4.98 20.41 1.29
CA MET A 148 4.03 20.30 0.18
C MET A 148 2.62 19.95 0.66
N ASP A 149 1.62 20.55 0.03
CA ASP A 149 0.24 20.11 0.15
C ASP A 149 0.03 18.73 -0.52
N PRO A 150 -0.75 17.80 0.07
CA PRO A 150 -1.00 16.48 -0.48
C PRO A 150 -1.48 16.46 -1.94
N ALA A 151 -2.28 17.45 -2.38
CA ALA A 151 -2.74 17.51 -3.76
C ALA A 151 -1.59 17.80 -4.75
N HIS A 152 -0.59 18.59 -4.32
CA HIS A 152 0.61 18.82 -5.12
C HIS A 152 1.51 17.58 -5.15
N VAL A 153 1.64 16.86 -4.03
CA VAL A 153 2.37 15.58 -3.99
C VAL A 153 1.72 14.55 -4.91
N TRP A 154 0.40 14.42 -4.87
CA TRP A 154 -0.34 13.53 -5.77
C TRP A 154 -0.15 13.90 -7.25
N LYS A 155 -0.16 15.19 -7.59
CA LYS A 155 0.11 15.68 -8.95
C LYS A 155 1.55 15.38 -9.39
N ALA A 156 2.54 15.57 -8.52
CA ALA A 156 3.94 15.26 -8.81
C ALA A 156 4.13 13.75 -9.03
N PHE A 157 3.53 12.93 -8.17
CA PHE A 157 3.52 11.48 -8.30
C PHE A 157 2.89 11.01 -9.62
N GLY A 158 1.69 11.52 -9.96
CA GLY A 158 1.02 11.20 -11.23
C GLY A 158 1.86 11.57 -12.45
N LYS A 159 2.56 12.71 -12.41
CA LYS A 159 3.49 13.13 -13.47
C LYS A 159 4.66 12.15 -13.65
N VAL A 160 5.23 11.63 -12.57
CA VAL A 160 6.33 10.65 -12.61
C VAL A 160 5.84 9.32 -13.18
N VAL A 161 4.69 8.82 -12.70
CA VAL A 161 4.12 7.53 -13.13
C VAL A 161 3.58 7.60 -14.56
N GLY A 162 3.04 8.74 -14.97
CA GLY A 162 2.52 9.00 -16.31
C GLY A 162 0.99 9.05 -16.42
N PHE A 163 0.28 9.45 -15.36
CA PHE A 163 -1.19 9.65 -15.39
C PHE A 163 -1.59 11.07 -14.94
N GLY A 164 -2.72 11.55 -15.46
CA GLY A 164 -3.27 12.86 -15.10
C GLY A 164 -4.12 12.81 -13.82
N THR A 165 -4.03 13.84 -12.98
CA THR A 165 -4.74 13.89 -11.69
C THR A 165 -5.96 14.81 -11.68
N ALA A 166 -6.28 15.48 -12.79
CA ALA A 166 -7.38 16.45 -12.86
C ALA A 166 -8.74 15.86 -12.47
N SER A 167 -9.02 14.62 -12.90
CA SER A 167 -10.24 13.88 -12.56
C SER A 167 -10.06 12.93 -11.36
N LEU A 168 -8.83 12.78 -10.84
CA LEU A 168 -8.49 11.88 -9.73
C LEU A 168 -8.23 12.70 -8.47
N ARG A 169 -9.23 13.44 -8.01
CA ARG A 169 -9.05 14.42 -6.93
C ARG A 169 -8.93 13.75 -5.56
N LEU A 170 -8.17 14.34 -4.66
CA LEU A 170 -7.99 13.84 -3.28
C LEU A 170 -9.17 14.18 -2.35
N ASP A 171 -9.95 15.21 -2.65
CA ASP A 171 -11.14 15.60 -1.88
C ASP A 171 -12.25 14.54 -1.93
N ALA A 172 -12.28 13.71 -2.99
CA ALA A 172 -13.16 12.56 -3.11
C ALA A 172 -12.69 11.33 -2.31
N VAL A 173 -11.42 11.29 -1.87
CA VAL A 173 -10.84 10.15 -1.17
C VAL A 173 -11.27 10.16 0.30
N PRO A 174 -11.93 9.10 0.80
CA PRO A 174 -12.30 9.02 2.20
C PRO A 174 -11.06 9.11 3.10
N GLN A 175 -11.03 10.10 3.98
CA GLN A 175 -9.96 10.26 4.96
C GLN A 175 -10.08 9.21 6.06
N ALA A 176 -8.99 8.48 6.32
CA ALA A 176 -8.96 7.48 7.39
C ALA A 176 -8.98 8.11 8.79
N ALA A 177 -8.41 9.31 8.92
CA ALA A 177 -8.40 10.11 10.14
C ALA A 177 -8.60 11.60 9.78
N PRO A 178 -9.23 12.39 10.67
CA PRO A 178 -9.34 13.83 10.47
C PRO A 178 -7.96 14.50 10.54
N ALA A 179 -7.80 15.60 9.81
CA ALA A 179 -6.64 16.47 9.98
C ALA A 179 -6.69 17.12 11.36
N VAL A 180 -5.61 17.00 12.13
CA VAL A 180 -5.47 17.57 13.47
C VAL A 180 -4.53 18.77 13.40
N GLN A 181 -4.92 19.90 14.00
CA GLN A 181 -4.17 21.16 13.90
C GLN A 181 -3.33 21.44 15.15
N SER A 182 -3.48 20.64 16.20
CA SER A 182 -2.76 20.81 17.45
C SER A 182 -2.41 19.48 18.11
N LEU A 183 -1.33 19.49 18.91
CA LEU A 183 -0.91 18.32 19.68
C LEU A 183 -2.01 17.81 20.65
N PRO A 184 -2.73 18.66 21.42
CA PRO A 184 -3.81 18.17 22.28
C PRO A 184 -4.99 17.55 21.53
N GLU A 185 -5.25 18.01 20.30
CA GLU A 185 -6.26 17.40 19.43
C GLU A 185 -5.77 16.05 18.89
N ALA A 186 -4.52 15.98 18.43
CA ALA A 186 -3.87 14.74 18.01
C ALA A 186 -3.90 13.67 19.11
N MET A 187 -3.59 14.03 20.35
CA MET A 187 -3.67 13.12 21.50
C MET A 187 -5.09 12.60 21.74
N ARG A 188 -6.11 13.45 21.61
CA ARG A 188 -7.52 13.04 21.75
C ARG A 188 -7.96 12.10 20.64
N GLU A 189 -7.59 12.38 19.40
CA GLU A 189 -7.90 11.48 18.28
C GLU A 189 -7.14 10.16 18.40
N LEU A 190 -5.89 10.15 18.86
CA LEU A 190 -5.16 8.91 19.18
C LEU A 190 -5.88 8.07 20.24
N GLU A 191 -6.36 8.69 21.31
CA GLU A 191 -7.10 7.98 22.37
C GLU A 191 -8.42 7.41 21.85
N LYS A 192 -9.15 8.17 21.04
CA LYS A 192 -10.38 7.74 20.38
C LYS A 192 -10.14 6.58 19.41
N LEU A 193 -9.08 6.63 18.61
CA LEU A 193 -8.68 5.54 17.72
C LEU A 193 -8.28 4.30 18.52
N ALA A 194 -7.54 4.44 19.62
CA ALA A 194 -7.19 3.32 20.50
C ALA A 194 -8.44 2.64 21.07
N ARG A 195 -9.42 3.42 21.56
CA ARG A 195 -10.71 2.89 22.04
C ARG A 195 -11.50 2.18 20.93
N ARG A 196 -11.51 2.75 19.73
CA ARG A 196 -12.18 2.14 18.57
C ARG A 196 -11.51 0.82 18.17
N ASN A 197 -10.18 0.77 18.16
CA ASN A 197 -9.44 -0.45 17.85
C ASN A 197 -9.73 -1.55 18.87
N ALA A 198 -9.72 -1.25 20.17
CA ALA A 198 -10.11 -2.20 21.21
C ALA A 198 -11.55 -2.73 21.01
N SER A 199 -12.49 -1.87 20.61
CA SER A 199 -13.87 -2.29 20.30
C SER A 199 -13.94 -3.21 19.07
N LEU A 200 -13.14 -2.91 18.03
CA LEU A 200 -13.07 -3.72 16.82
C LEU A 200 -12.45 -5.10 17.09
N GLU A 201 -11.45 -5.19 17.96
CA GLU A 201 -10.85 -6.47 18.37
C GLU A 201 -11.89 -7.39 19.01
N VAL A 202 -12.70 -6.87 19.95
CA VAL A 202 -13.81 -7.63 20.56
C VAL A 202 -14.79 -8.11 19.49
N ARG A 203 -15.18 -7.23 18.56
CA ARG A 203 -16.12 -7.58 17.49
C ARG A 203 -15.55 -8.62 16.52
N LEU A 204 -14.25 -8.58 16.23
CA LEU A 204 -13.57 -9.58 15.41
C LEU A 204 -13.59 -10.94 16.10
N GLU A 205 -13.33 -11.01 17.41
CA GLU A 205 -13.43 -12.26 18.16
C GLU A 205 -14.85 -12.85 18.11
N GLU A 206 -15.87 -12.02 18.27
CA GLU A 206 -17.26 -12.45 18.18
C GLU A 206 -17.59 -13.04 16.81
N LEU A 207 -17.17 -12.36 15.73
CA LEU A 207 -17.36 -12.83 14.37
C LEU A 207 -16.60 -14.14 14.12
N ASP A 208 -15.39 -14.28 14.64
CA ASP A 208 -14.62 -15.51 14.55
C ASP A 208 -15.29 -16.67 15.29
N ARG A 209 -15.84 -16.44 16.48
CA ARG A 209 -16.64 -17.43 17.22
C ARG A 209 -17.88 -17.83 16.41
N ARG A 210 -18.59 -16.87 15.82
CA ARG A 210 -19.76 -17.14 14.95
C ARG A 210 -19.37 -17.95 13.72
N ARG A 211 -18.29 -17.58 13.03
CA ARG A 211 -17.76 -18.30 11.85
C ARG A 211 -17.45 -19.76 12.18
N ARG A 212 -16.77 -20.02 13.30
CA ARG A 212 -16.44 -21.39 13.75
C ARG A 212 -17.71 -22.21 14.04
N LYS A 213 -18.72 -21.61 14.68
CA LYS A 213 -20.02 -22.26 14.93
C LYS A 213 -20.73 -22.62 13.61
N LEU A 214 -20.77 -21.70 12.65
CA LEU A 214 -21.38 -21.94 11.34
C LEU A 214 -20.64 -23.04 10.57
N LYS A 215 -19.30 -23.02 10.55
CA LYS A 215 -18.49 -24.06 9.90
C LYS A 215 -18.77 -25.45 10.48
N ARG A 216 -18.92 -25.56 11.81
CA ARG A 216 -19.28 -26.83 12.48
C ARG A 216 -20.69 -27.30 12.12
N LYS A 217 -21.66 -26.38 11.99
CA LYS A 217 -23.02 -26.72 11.58
C LYS A 217 -23.08 -27.19 10.13
N LEU A 218 -22.34 -26.55 9.23
CA LEU A 218 -22.27 -26.94 7.83
C LEU A 218 -21.68 -28.34 7.66
N GLY A 219 -20.55 -28.65 8.32
CA GLY A 219 -19.97 -30.00 8.26
C GLY A 219 -20.89 -31.10 8.80
N LYS A 220 -21.72 -30.80 9.80
CA LYS A 220 -22.75 -31.76 10.30
C LYS A 220 -23.91 -31.96 9.33
N LEU A 221 -24.23 -30.97 8.50
CA LEU A 221 -25.25 -31.11 7.47
C LEU A 221 -24.73 -31.94 6.30
N ASP A 222 -23.45 -31.76 5.94
CA ASP A 222 -22.78 -32.52 4.89
C ASP A 222 -22.56 -34.01 5.27
N GLU A 223 -22.54 -34.35 6.56
CA GLU A 223 -22.46 -35.74 7.05
C GLU A 223 -23.82 -36.49 7.04
N VAL A 224 -24.93 -35.76 6.94
CA VAL A 224 -26.30 -36.31 7.03
C VAL A 224 -26.98 -36.35 5.65
N ALA A 225 -26.39 -35.72 4.63
CA ALA A 225 -26.82 -35.74 3.23
C ALA A 225 -26.07 -36.79 2.42
#